data_AF-A0A6A5H8P9-F1
#
_entry.id   AF-A0A6A5H8P9-F1
#
_cell.length_a   1.000
_cell.length_b   1.000
_cell.length_c   1.000
_cell.angle_alpha   90.00
_cell.angle_beta   90.00
_cell.angle_gamma   90.00
#
_symmetry.space_group_name_H-M   'P 1'
#
loop_
_entity.id
_entity.type
_entity.pdbx_description
1 polymer ?
#
loop_
_entity_poly.entity_id
_entity_poly.type
_entity_poly.pdbx_seq_one_letter_code
_entity_poly.pdbx_strand_id
1 'polypeptide(L)'
;MRCKPIRYITGESVRKLIGLEEVCEGCGNCANMAKRCVEYGPLRFQVLKGIKKPIHYRKLHISDKLLAIVANHCTLNSTTKEECFKKLNNIIRRSISCDTLVLWICETRAYYINGVRRNAHFPMPREVLNVMIKKWKAKTIRMNMISCTSEKICRENWIDRGYFTKIKLDDPYWKTGQSGDSKLQHVSVKVSDSYDCAGGLMYSNRKTVYEKSFENYIANLRRLFQMNKLSIDFGHWKHKYSGSLEEFMKNILRVIQLEKQRKLEVNIQFFTEICSFKVGNSEELTEIPSEYSLLSDRVECIRMFVPFEIVESGPERLNMIKWVGRRFQVKDMDNHFTLNLNIYVKETELRKLDNGLMQTHPNSLIGVFLQLAT
;
A
#
# COMPACT_ATOMS: atom_id res chain seq x y z
N MET A 1 19.33 -24.60 2.56
CA MET A 1 18.59 -24.81 3.83
C MET A 1 17.29 -25.55 3.54
N ARG A 2 17.10 -26.74 4.11
CA ARG A 2 15.79 -27.42 4.11
C ARG A 2 14.87 -26.62 5.02
N CYS A 3 13.70 -26.18 4.56
CA CYS A 3 12.66 -25.68 5.46
C CYS A 3 12.40 -26.79 6.48
N LYS A 4 12.78 -26.58 7.75
CA LYS A 4 12.24 -27.40 8.82
C LYS A 4 10.73 -27.16 8.77
N PRO A 5 9.91 -28.20 8.52
CA PRO A 5 8.48 -28.01 8.49
C PRO A 5 8.09 -27.50 9.87
N ILE A 6 7.43 -26.34 9.93
CA ILE A 6 6.57 -26.04 11.07
C ILE A 6 5.57 -27.19 11.07
N ARG A 7 5.77 -28.14 11.99
CA ARG A 7 5.15 -29.48 12.04
C ARG A 7 3.62 -29.46 12.25
N TYR A 8 2.97 -28.33 12.04
CA TYR A 8 1.55 -28.11 12.35
C TYR A 8 0.68 -27.66 11.17
N ILE A 9 1.19 -27.62 9.94
CA ILE A 9 0.33 -27.43 8.75
C ILE A 9 0.11 -28.77 8.06
N THR A 10 -0.43 -29.74 8.80
CA THR A 10 -0.96 -31.01 8.28
C THR A 10 -2.49 -31.06 8.33
N GLY A 11 -3.14 -29.96 8.75
CA GLY A 11 -4.59 -29.81 8.71
C GLY A 11 -5.12 -29.51 7.31
N GLU A 12 -6.38 -29.89 7.09
CA GLU A 12 -7.17 -29.67 5.88
C GLU A 12 -7.01 -28.27 5.27
N SER A 13 -6.83 -28.25 3.94
CA SER A 13 -6.72 -27.11 3.03
C SER A 13 -6.35 -25.74 3.62
N VAL A 14 -5.06 -25.41 3.72
CA VAL A 14 -4.62 -24.01 3.84
C VAL A 14 -5.14 -23.23 2.63
N ARG A 15 -6.15 -22.39 2.85
CA ARG A 15 -6.75 -21.55 1.80
C ARG A 15 -5.96 -20.27 1.55
N LYS A 16 -5.26 -19.77 2.56
CA LYS A 16 -4.50 -18.51 2.51
C LYS A 16 -3.11 -18.69 3.08
N LEU A 17 -2.09 -18.28 2.33
CA LEU A 17 -0.69 -18.36 2.76
C LEU A 17 0.08 -17.14 2.29
N ILE A 18 0.46 -16.28 3.23
CA ILE A 18 1.20 -15.04 2.98
C ILE A 18 2.39 -14.98 3.95
N GLY A 19 3.53 -14.41 3.56
CA GLY A 19 4.65 -14.13 4.47
C GLY A 19 5.79 -15.16 4.41
N LEU A 20 5.69 -16.18 3.54
CA LEU A 20 6.73 -17.20 3.40
C LEU A 20 8.05 -16.69 2.81
N GLU A 21 8.05 -15.50 2.25
CA GLU A 21 9.23 -14.84 1.71
C GLU A 21 10.35 -14.74 2.74
N GLU A 22 10.01 -14.43 3.98
CA GLU A 22 11.00 -14.23 5.05
C GLU A 22 11.72 -15.53 5.45
N VAL A 23 11.15 -16.69 5.07
CA VAL A 23 11.60 -18.00 5.55
C VAL A 23 12.05 -18.93 4.41
N CYS A 24 11.58 -18.69 3.18
CA CYS A 24 11.85 -19.57 2.05
C CYS A 24 11.90 -18.87 0.68
N GLU A 25 12.85 -19.28 -0.15
CA GLU A 25 13.00 -18.87 -1.55
C GLU A 25 12.19 -19.73 -2.55
N GLY A 26 11.23 -20.52 -2.06
CA GLY A 26 10.31 -21.30 -2.89
C GLY A 26 10.69 -22.77 -3.07
N CYS A 27 10.85 -23.51 -1.98
CA CYS A 27 11.11 -24.95 -2.00
C CYS A 27 9.92 -25.77 -2.55
N GLY A 28 10.11 -27.09 -2.71
CA GLY A 28 9.05 -27.99 -3.21
C GLY A 28 7.75 -27.93 -2.40
N ASN A 29 7.85 -27.77 -1.07
CA ASN A 29 6.67 -27.61 -0.21
C ASN A 29 5.95 -26.28 -0.49
N CYS A 30 6.67 -25.17 -0.65
CA CYS A 30 6.08 -23.89 -1.03
C CYS A 30 5.38 -23.98 -2.38
N ALA A 31 6.01 -24.64 -3.36
CA ALA A 31 5.41 -24.86 -4.67
C ALA A 31 4.14 -25.73 -4.60
N ASN A 32 4.10 -26.71 -3.71
CA ASN A 32 2.90 -27.54 -3.50
C ASN A 32 1.78 -26.77 -2.78
N MET A 33 2.11 -25.93 -1.80
CA MET A 33 1.14 -25.07 -1.13
C MET A 33 0.57 -24.00 -2.07
N ALA A 34 1.40 -23.39 -2.91
CA ALA A 34 0.98 -22.45 -3.94
C ALA A 34 -0.11 -23.04 -4.84
N LYS A 35 -0.05 -24.33 -5.15
CA LYS A 35 -1.05 -25.01 -6.00
C LYS A 35 -2.41 -25.20 -5.34
N ARG A 36 -2.50 -25.08 -4.01
CA ARG A 36 -3.71 -25.39 -3.23
C ARG A 36 -4.39 -24.16 -2.63
N CYS A 37 -3.64 -23.06 -2.47
CA CYS A 37 -4.15 -21.83 -1.86
C CYS A 37 -4.99 -21.03 -2.84
N VAL A 38 -6.08 -20.41 -2.34
CA VAL A 38 -6.85 -19.41 -3.09
C VAL A 38 -6.26 -18.00 -2.95
N GLU A 39 -5.52 -17.75 -1.88
CA GLU A 39 -4.74 -16.53 -1.64
C GLU A 39 -3.29 -16.92 -1.31
N TYR A 40 -2.33 -16.54 -2.15
CA TYR A 40 -0.94 -16.97 -2.02
C TYR A 40 0.06 -15.84 -2.29
N GLY A 41 1.15 -15.81 -1.53
CA GLY A 41 2.40 -15.17 -1.94
C GLY A 41 3.14 -14.47 -0.80
N PRO A 42 3.99 -13.47 -1.08
CA PRO A 42 4.46 -13.08 -2.39
C PRO A 42 5.08 -14.27 -3.15
N LEU A 43 4.71 -14.37 -4.43
CA LEU A 43 5.19 -15.43 -5.31
C LEU A 43 6.72 -15.38 -5.43
N ARG A 44 7.38 -16.53 -5.25
CA ARG A 44 8.83 -16.66 -5.43
C ARG A 44 9.16 -17.06 -6.86
N PHE A 45 10.34 -16.65 -7.34
CA PHE A 45 10.76 -16.90 -8.72
C PHE A 45 10.81 -18.40 -9.07
N GLN A 46 11.27 -19.26 -8.15
CA GLN A 46 11.27 -20.71 -8.37
C GLN A 46 9.85 -21.29 -8.46
N VAL A 47 8.93 -20.80 -7.62
CA VAL A 47 7.53 -21.21 -7.66
C VAL A 47 6.87 -20.75 -8.96
N LEU A 48 7.09 -19.49 -9.38
CA LEU A 48 6.62 -18.95 -10.67
C LEU A 48 7.01 -19.86 -11.84
N LYS A 49 8.29 -20.25 -11.93
CA LYS A 49 8.79 -21.17 -12.97
C LYS A 49 8.16 -22.56 -12.90
N GLY A 50 7.83 -23.03 -11.69
CA GLY A 50 7.27 -24.36 -11.44
C GLY A 50 5.80 -24.52 -11.81
N ILE A 51 5.04 -23.43 -11.95
CA ILE A 51 3.62 -23.49 -12.29
C ILE A 51 3.45 -23.72 -13.79
N LYS A 52 3.28 -24.99 -14.17
CA LYS A 52 3.00 -25.42 -15.54
C LYS A 52 1.52 -25.59 -15.83
N LYS A 53 0.77 -26.14 -14.87
CA LYS A 53 -0.67 -26.36 -15.00
C LYS A 53 -1.46 -25.06 -14.74
N PRO A 54 -2.62 -24.87 -15.40
CA PRO A 54 -3.50 -23.76 -15.11
C PRO A 54 -3.88 -23.69 -13.63
N ILE A 55 -3.80 -22.50 -13.05
CA ILE A 55 -4.21 -22.18 -11.70
C ILE A 55 -4.86 -20.79 -11.66
N HIS A 56 -5.88 -20.67 -10.83
CA HIS A 56 -6.55 -19.41 -10.56
C HIS A 56 -6.45 -19.06 -9.07
N TYR A 57 -6.03 -17.84 -8.77
CA TYR A 57 -6.00 -17.30 -7.41
C TYR A 57 -7.06 -16.22 -7.25
N ARG A 58 -7.79 -16.23 -6.14
CA ARG A 58 -8.61 -15.07 -5.77
C ARG A 58 -7.72 -13.85 -5.53
N LYS A 59 -6.62 -14.02 -4.80
CA LYS A 59 -5.57 -12.99 -4.67
C LYS A 59 -4.19 -13.60 -4.82
N LEU A 60 -3.39 -13.04 -5.73
CA LEU A 60 -2.00 -13.42 -5.89
C LEU A 60 -1.12 -12.28 -5.41
N HIS A 61 -0.28 -12.54 -4.42
CA HIS A 61 0.69 -11.59 -3.93
C HIS A 61 1.99 -11.73 -4.72
N ILE A 62 2.59 -10.61 -5.11
CA ILE A 62 3.94 -10.50 -5.69
C ILE A 62 4.67 -9.36 -4.98
N SER A 63 5.98 -9.30 -5.12
CA SER A 63 6.77 -8.18 -4.61
C SER A 63 7.54 -7.49 -5.73
N ASP A 64 7.87 -6.23 -5.51
CA ASP A 64 8.90 -5.48 -6.24
C ASP A 64 10.21 -6.29 -6.41
N LYS A 65 10.62 -7.08 -5.40
CA LYS A 65 11.73 -8.06 -5.52
C LYS A 65 11.52 -9.05 -6.67
N LEU A 66 10.34 -9.68 -6.74
CA LEU A 66 10.04 -10.64 -7.80
C LEU A 66 10.16 -9.98 -9.18
N LEU A 67 9.63 -8.76 -9.31
CA LEU A 67 9.71 -8.00 -10.56
C LEU A 67 11.17 -7.80 -10.98
N ALA A 68 12.02 -7.35 -10.07
CA ALA A 68 13.45 -7.16 -10.32
C ALA A 68 14.18 -8.47 -10.64
N ILE A 69 13.87 -9.57 -9.95
CA ILE A 69 14.47 -10.89 -10.23
C ILE A 69 14.09 -11.38 -11.63
N VAL A 70 12.82 -11.23 -12.03
CA VAL A 70 12.38 -11.60 -13.37
C VAL A 70 13.11 -10.77 -14.42
N ALA A 71 13.20 -9.45 -14.24
CA ALA A 71 13.94 -8.58 -15.14
C ALA A 71 15.42 -8.96 -15.24
N ASN A 72 16.11 -9.13 -14.10
CA ASN A 72 17.50 -9.57 -14.05
C ASN A 72 17.70 -10.91 -14.76
N HIS A 73 16.83 -11.88 -14.54
CA HIS A 73 16.93 -13.18 -15.19
C HIS A 73 16.76 -13.06 -16.72
N CYS A 74 15.81 -12.25 -17.21
CA CYS A 74 15.64 -12.06 -18.65
C CYS A 74 16.84 -11.35 -19.26
N THR A 75 17.30 -10.28 -18.63
CA THR A 75 18.43 -9.47 -19.08
C THR A 75 19.75 -10.25 -19.10
N LEU A 76 20.10 -10.96 -18.03
CA LEU A 76 21.37 -11.70 -17.95
C LEU A 76 21.47 -12.84 -18.96
N ASN A 77 20.33 -13.37 -19.38
CA ASN A 77 20.27 -14.46 -20.34
C ASN A 77 20.00 -13.99 -21.76
N SER A 78 20.10 -12.69 -22.07
CA SER A 78 19.80 -12.17 -23.41
C SER A 78 20.84 -11.16 -23.87
N THR A 79 21.12 -11.13 -25.17
CA THR A 79 22.04 -10.15 -25.77
C THR A 79 21.32 -8.95 -26.38
N THR A 80 20.03 -9.08 -26.68
CA THR A 80 19.19 -8.02 -27.24
C THR A 80 17.90 -7.81 -26.44
N LYS A 81 17.26 -6.64 -26.63
CA LYS A 81 15.99 -6.30 -26.00
C LYS A 81 14.86 -7.23 -26.46
N GLU A 82 14.86 -7.61 -27.73
CA GLU A 82 13.86 -8.50 -28.33
C GLU A 82 13.96 -9.91 -27.74
N GLU A 83 15.18 -10.44 -27.59
CA GLU A 83 15.39 -11.73 -26.94
C GLU A 83 14.97 -11.68 -25.47
N CYS A 84 15.32 -10.61 -24.76
CA CYS A 84 14.91 -10.37 -23.37
C CYS A 84 13.39 -10.44 -23.23
N PHE A 85 12.65 -9.77 -24.12
CA PHE A 85 11.19 -9.76 -24.08
C PHE A 85 10.56 -11.08 -24.53
N LYS A 86 11.20 -11.85 -25.41
CA LYS A 86 10.81 -13.24 -25.68
C LYS A 86 10.94 -14.11 -24.42
N LYS A 87 12.06 -14.00 -23.67
CA LYS A 87 12.25 -14.75 -22.41
C LYS A 87 11.28 -14.33 -21.33
N LEU A 88 11.02 -13.03 -21.19
CA LEU A 88 9.99 -12.49 -20.29
C LEU A 88 8.64 -13.15 -20.56
N ASN A 89 8.26 -13.24 -21.83
CA ASN A 89 7.02 -13.86 -22.25
C ASN A 89 6.94 -15.36 -21.94
N ASN A 90 8.07 -16.08 -21.96
CA ASN A 90 8.09 -17.51 -21.64
C ASN A 90 8.06 -17.80 -20.14
N ILE A 91 8.60 -16.88 -19.33
CA ILE A 91 8.64 -16.98 -17.86
C ILE A 91 7.28 -16.61 -17.26
N ILE A 92 6.71 -15.48 -17.68
CA ILE A 92 5.38 -15.07 -17.24
C ILE A 92 4.36 -15.78 -18.13
N ARG A 93 3.83 -16.89 -17.63
CA ARG A 93 2.91 -17.78 -18.35
C ARG A 93 1.46 -17.41 -18.11
N ARG A 94 0.61 -17.74 -19.08
CA ARG A 94 -0.86 -17.67 -18.98
C ARG A 94 -1.48 -18.80 -18.14
N SER A 95 -0.67 -19.73 -17.66
CA SER A 95 -1.11 -20.77 -16.71
C SER A 95 -1.50 -20.20 -15.35
N ILE A 96 -1.13 -18.96 -15.04
CA ILE A 96 -1.55 -18.29 -13.82
C ILE A 96 -2.63 -17.27 -14.19
N SER A 97 -3.68 -17.18 -13.38
CA SER A 97 -4.65 -16.09 -13.42
C SER A 97 -5.03 -15.65 -12.00
N CYS A 98 -5.50 -14.41 -11.85
CA CYS A 98 -6.01 -13.94 -10.56
C CYS A 98 -7.08 -12.85 -10.68
N ASP A 99 -7.99 -12.77 -9.71
CA ASP A 99 -8.94 -11.63 -9.64
C ASP A 99 -8.24 -10.34 -9.16
N THR A 100 -7.45 -10.44 -8.08
CA THR A 100 -6.65 -9.32 -7.54
C THR A 100 -5.16 -9.67 -7.55
N LEU A 101 -4.37 -8.80 -8.17
CA LEU A 101 -2.91 -8.83 -8.04
C LEU A 101 -2.50 -7.89 -6.88
N VAL A 102 -1.87 -8.43 -5.86
CA VAL A 102 -1.39 -7.67 -4.70
C VAL A 102 0.11 -7.47 -4.82
N LEU A 103 0.56 -6.23 -4.98
CA LEU A 103 1.97 -5.86 -5.11
C LEU A 103 2.48 -5.31 -3.77
N TRP A 104 3.42 -6.01 -3.16
CA TRP A 104 4.17 -5.54 -1.99
C TRP A 104 5.37 -4.73 -2.45
N ILE A 105 5.44 -3.48 -2.01
CA ILE A 105 6.42 -2.49 -2.46
C ILE A 105 7.19 -1.97 -1.26
N CYS A 106 8.50 -2.18 -1.28
CA CYS A 106 9.40 -1.66 -0.27
C CYS A 106 9.68 -0.18 -0.53
N GLU A 107 9.43 0.66 0.46
CA GLU A 107 9.70 2.10 0.38
C GLU A 107 11.18 2.38 0.24
N THR A 108 12.00 1.64 0.98
CA THR A 108 13.44 1.83 1.00
C THR A 108 14.16 0.52 0.83
N ARG A 109 15.07 0.46 -0.14
CA ARG A 109 16.00 -0.65 -0.35
C ARG A 109 17.43 -0.12 -0.49
N ALA A 110 18.41 -0.89 -0.07
CA ALA A 110 19.81 -0.55 -0.30
C ALA A 110 20.25 -0.99 -1.71
N TYR A 111 21.00 -0.14 -2.39
CA TYR A 111 21.61 -0.43 -3.68
C TYR A 111 22.88 0.42 -3.85
N TYR A 112 23.69 0.17 -4.88
CA TYR A 112 25.04 0.74 -5.01
C TYR A 112 25.17 1.50 -6.32
N ILE A 113 25.19 2.83 -6.24
CA ILE A 113 25.49 3.67 -7.40
C ILE A 113 26.99 3.97 -7.38
N ASN A 114 27.73 3.51 -8.40
CA ASN A 114 29.19 3.73 -8.52
C ASN A 114 29.95 3.38 -7.23
N GLY A 115 29.61 2.25 -6.60
CA GLY A 115 30.22 1.78 -5.35
C GLY A 115 29.70 2.48 -4.07
N VAL A 116 28.88 3.52 -4.18
CA VAL A 116 28.29 4.22 -3.03
C VAL A 116 26.94 3.60 -2.69
N ARG A 117 26.82 3.07 -1.47
CA ARG A 117 25.55 2.55 -0.96
C ARG A 117 24.55 3.69 -0.79
N ARG A 118 23.40 3.54 -1.42
CA ARG A 118 22.21 4.41 -1.28
C ARG A 118 21.07 3.59 -0.70
N ASN A 119 20.22 4.24 0.08
CA ASN A 119 18.95 3.69 0.53
C ASN A 119 17.86 4.58 -0.07
N ALA A 120 17.03 4.06 -0.94
CA ALA A 120 15.89 4.80 -1.50
C ALA A 120 14.85 3.83 -2.07
N HIS A 121 13.72 4.38 -2.53
CA HIS A 121 12.76 3.62 -3.30
C HIS A 121 13.41 3.11 -4.58
N PHE A 122 13.49 1.78 -4.73
CA PHE A 122 14.19 1.18 -5.86
C PHE A 122 13.26 1.11 -7.09
N PRO A 123 13.77 1.40 -8.31
CA PRO A 123 12.97 1.27 -9.52
C PRO A 123 12.37 -0.12 -9.69
N MET A 124 11.14 -0.18 -10.22
CA MET A 124 10.52 -1.43 -10.67
C MET A 124 10.52 -1.50 -12.21
N PRO A 125 10.64 -2.70 -12.81
CA PRO A 125 10.61 -2.86 -14.27
C PRO A 125 9.17 -2.89 -14.80
N ARG A 126 8.78 -1.84 -15.54
CA ARG A 126 7.41 -1.62 -16.03
C ARG A 126 6.86 -2.79 -16.84
N GLU A 127 7.62 -3.28 -17.81
CA GLU A 127 7.16 -4.30 -18.76
C GLU A 127 6.91 -5.63 -18.06
N VAL A 128 7.67 -5.96 -17.01
CA VAL A 128 7.42 -7.16 -16.20
C VAL A 128 6.05 -7.09 -15.53
N LEU A 129 5.74 -5.97 -14.88
CA LEU A 129 4.44 -5.75 -14.23
C LEU A 129 3.29 -5.79 -15.25
N ASN A 130 3.47 -5.11 -16.40
CA ASN A 130 2.47 -5.10 -17.47
C ASN A 130 2.17 -6.50 -18.02
N VAL A 131 3.21 -7.31 -18.26
CA VAL A 131 3.04 -8.68 -18.75
C VAL A 131 2.33 -9.55 -17.71
N MET A 132 2.62 -9.38 -16.41
CA MET A 132 1.90 -10.07 -15.33
C MET A 132 0.41 -9.68 -15.31
N ILE A 133 0.09 -8.39 -15.28
CA ILE A 133 -1.29 -7.90 -15.28
C ILE A 133 -2.06 -8.44 -16.49
N LYS A 134 -1.48 -8.32 -17.69
CA LYS A 134 -2.12 -8.73 -18.96
C LYS A 134 -2.31 -10.24 -19.05
N LYS A 135 -1.27 -11.04 -18.75
CA LYS A 135 -1.35 -12.50 -18.91
C LYS A 135 -2.15 -13.18 -17.81
N TRP A 136 -2.11 -12.63 -16.59
CA TRP A 136 -2.86 -13.17 -15.46
C TRP A 136 -4.28 -12.62 -15.36
N LYS A 137 -4.65 -11.70 -16.27
CA LYS A 137 -6.00 -11.12 -16.39
C LYS A 137 -6.49 -10.51 -15.07
N ALA A 138 -5.59 -9.83 -14.35
CA ALA A 138 -5.91 -9.19 -13.08
C ALA A 138 -6.95 -8.09 -13.29
N LYS A 139 -8.10 -8.18 -12.62
CA LYS A 139 -9.17 -7.17 -12.71
C LYS A 139 -8.88 -5.96 -11.83
N THR A 140 -8.21 -6.21 -10.70
CA THR A 140 -7.90 -5.20 -9.68
C THR A 140 -6.45 -5.32 -9.25
N ILE A 141 -5.86 -4.17 -8.88
CA ILE A 141 -4.52 -4.12 -8.29
C ILE A 141 -4.63 -3.55 -6.89
N ARG A 142 -4.00 -4.23 -5.95
CA ARG A 142 -3.75 -3.70 -4.61
C ARG A 142 -2.27 -3.48 -4.42
N MET A 143 -1.87 -2.30 -3.96
CA MET A 143 -0.49 -2.02 -3.58
C MET A 143 -0.38 -1.94 -2.08
N ASN A 144 0.53 -2.72 -1.51
CA ASN A 144 0.87 -2.67 -0.10
C ASN A 144 2.25 -2.02 0.02
N MET A 145 2.29 -0.78 0.52
CA MET A 145 3.53 -0.07 0.79
C MET A 145 4.05 -0.54 2.16
N ILE A 146 5.31 -0.96 2.21
CA ILE A 146 5.99 -1.44 3.42
C ILE A 146 7.31 -0.71 3.62
N SER A 147 7.67 -0.37 4.86
CA SER A 147 8.87 0.42 5.16
C SER A 147 10.17 -0.26 4.70
N CYS A 148 10.37 -1.51 5.11
CA CYS A 148 11.52 -2.31 4.70
C CYS A 148 11.18 -3.81 4.61
N THR A 149 12.03 -4.57 3.93
CA THR A 149 12.01 -6.04 3.91
C THR A 149 13.33 -6.57 4.48
N SER A 150 13.40 -7.84 4.87
CA SER A 150 14.63 -8.45 5.40
C SER A 150 15.81 -8.40 4.42
N GLU A 151 15.53 -8.46 3.12
CA GLU A 151 16.55 -8.44 2.10
C GLU A 151 16.91 -7.01 1.70
N LYS A 152 18.05 -6.57 2.21
CA LYS A 152 18.43 -5.16 2.13
C LYS A 152 18.98 -4.73 0.77
N ILE A 153 19.53 -5.63 -0.06
CA ILE A 153 20.35 -5.26 -1.23
C ILE A 153 19.66 -5.62 -2.56
N CYS A 154 19.43 -4.62 -3.42
CA CYS A 154 19.00 -4.81 -4.80
C CYS A 154 20.17 -5.08 -5.75
N ARG A 155 19.92 -5.89 -6.78
CA ARG A 155 20.86 -6.12 -7.89
C ARG A 155 20.45 -5.30 -9.11
N GLU A 156 21.41 -4.56 -9.68
CA GLU A 156 21.19 -3.52 -10.68
C GLU A 156 21.33 -4.00 -12.14
N ASN A 157 21.61 -5.28 -12.38
CA ASN A 157 21.95 -5.77 -13.74
C ASN A 157 20.90 -5.42 -14.81
N TRP A 158 19.60 -5.43 -14.48
CA TRP A 158 18.53 -5.06 -15.39
C TRP A 158 18.46 -3.55 -15.67
N ILE A 159 18.90 -2.72 -14.71
CA ILE A 159 19.00 -1.27 -14.82
C ILE A 159 20.11 -0.89 -15.81
N ASP A 160 21.27 -1.53 -15.70
CA ASP A 160 22.47 -1.20 -16.49
C ASP A 160 22.28 -1.47 -17.99
N ARG A 161 21.52 -2.52 -18.32
CA ARG A 161 21.26 -2.90 -19.72
C ARG A 161 20.19 -2.06 -20.40
N GLY A 162 19.38 -1.33 -19.63
CA GLY A 162 18.39 -0.39 -20.17
C GLY A 162 17.25 -1.01 -20.98
N TYR A 163 17.03 -2.33 -20.95
CA TYR A 163 15.96 -2.98 -21.72
C TYR A 163 14.56 -2.70 -21.19
N PHE A 164 14.43 -2.47 -19.89
CA PHE A 164 13.16 -2.23 -19.20
C PHE A 164 13.00 -0.76 -18.81
N THR A 165 11.78 -0.26 -18.89
CA THR A 165 11.43 1.08 -18.40
C THR A 165 11.40 1.07 -16.87
N LYS A 166 12.13 2.01 -16.27
CA LYS A 166 12.20 2.21 -14.81
C LYS A 166 10.97 2.98 -14.35
N ILE A 167 10.26 2.46 -13.35
CA ILE A 167 9.16 3.17 -12.68
C ILE A 167 9.44 3.29 -11.19
N LYS A 168 9.21 4.48 -10.64
CA LYS A 168 9.30 4.79 -9.22
C LYS A 168 8.03 5.51 -8.80
N LEU A 169 7.57 5.24 -7.59
CA LEU A 169 6.36 5.86 -7.04
C LEU A 169 6.63 7.17 -6.29
N ASP A 170 7.90 7.50 -6.08
CA ASP A 170 8.36 8.71 -5.38
C ASP A 170 9.13 9.69 -6.29
N ASP A 171 9.25 9.39 -7.60
CA ASP A 171 9.85 10.33 -8.54
C ASP A 171 8.91 11.53 -8.78
N PRO A 172 9.44 12.70 -9.19
CA PRO A 172 8.61 13.81 -9.61
C PRO A 172 7.63 13.37 -10.70
N TYR A 173 6.34 13.63 -10.49
CA TYR A 173 5.30 12.99 -11.30
C TYR A 173 5.43 13.29 -12.80
N TRP A 174 5.93 14.47 -13.17
CA TRP A 174 6.14 14.87 -14.57
C TRP A 174 7.16 14.00 -15.31
N LYS A 175 8.06 13.30 -14.60
CA LYS A 175 9.00 12.34 -15.19
C LYS A 175 8.39 10.95 -15.40
N THR A 176 7.26 10.66 -14.75
CA THR A 176 6.56 9.39 -14.90
C THR A 176 5.78 9.40 -16.21
N GLY A 177 6.12 8.47 -17.11
CA GLY A 177 5.43 8.32 -18.38
C GLY A 177 3.96 7.95 -18.20
N GLN A 178 3.07 8.57 -19.00
CA GLN A 178 1.65 8.20 -19.04
C GLN A 178 1.48 6.88 -19.78
N SER A 179 0.77 5.92 -19.19
CA SER A 179 0.48 4.66 -19.87
C SER A 179 -0.89 4.68 -20.55
N GLY A 180 -0.92 4.35 -21.84
CA GLY A 180 -2.15 4.20 -22.64
C GLY A 180 -2.91 2.88 -22.41
N ASP A 181 -2.21 1.82 -21.96
CA ASP A 181 -2.59 0.44 -22.31
C ASP A 181 -3.32 -0.36 -21.23
N SER A 182 -3.59 0.21 -20.05
CA SER A 182 -4.17 -0.55 -18.94
C SER A 182 -5.10 0.30 -18.10
N LYS A 183 -6.32 0.48 -18.60
CA LYS A 183 -7.43 1.02 -17.80
C LYS A 183 -7.81 0.01 -16.72
N LEU A 184 -7.48 0.35 -15.47
CA LEU A 184 -7.92 -0.41 -14.31
C LEU A 184 -9.20 0.22 -13.77
N GLN A 185 -10.19 -0.60 -13.44
CA GLN A 185 -11.43 -0.12 -12.84
C GLN A 185 -11.17 0.53 -11.48
N HIS A 186 -10.25 -0.06 -10.70
CA HIS A 186 -9.97 0.33 -9.33
C HIS A 186 -8.54 -0.05 -8.93
N VAL A 187 -7.86 0.89 -8.28
CA VAL A 187 -6.59 0.63 -7.57
C VAL A 187 -6.84 0.86 -6.08
N SER A 188 -6.41 -0.09 -5.24
CA SER A 188 -6.42 0.09 -3.79
C SER A 188 -5.00 0.12 -3.24
N VAL A 189 -4.71 1.03 -2.32
CA VAL A 189 -3.43 1.18 -1.67
C VAL A 189 -3.60 0.93 -0.17
N LYS A 190 -2.71 0.15 0.41
CA LYS A 190 -2.56 -0.03 1.85
C LYS A 190 -1.22 0.57 2.26
N VAL A 191 -1.26 1.59 3.12
CA VAL A 191 -0.06 2.23 3.69
C VAL A 191 0.05 1.95 5.20
N SER A 192 -0.66 0.93 5.68
CA SER A 192 -0.64 0.56 7.10
C SER A 192 0.65 -0.08 7.57
N ASP A 193 1.64 -0.31 6.70
CA ASP A 193 2.93 -0.91 7.07
C ASP A 193 4.08 -0.03 6.52
N SER A 194 3.73 1.17 6.04
CA SER A 194 4.53 2.13 5.29
C SER A 194 4.90 3.34 6.14
N TYR A 195 6.19 3.68 6.19
CA TYR A 195 6.68 4.80 6.99
C TYR A 195 6.74 6.08 6.15
N ASP A 196 7.55 6.11 5.10
CA ASP A 196 7.83 7.30 4.30
C ASP A 196 6.67 7.67 3.37
N CYS A 197 6.01 6.68 2.76
CA CYS A 197 4.86 6.92 1.88
C CYS A 197 3.66 7.45 2.67
N ALA A 198 3.32 6.83 3.80
CA ALA A 198 2.30 7.37 4.70
C ALA A 198 2.65 8.80 5.15
N GLY A 199 3.90 9.04 5.57
CA GLY A 199 4.35 10.39 5.96
C GLY A 199 4.24 11.43 4.84
N GLY A 200 4.63 11.06 3.62
CA GLY A 200 4.55 11.94 2.44
C GLY A 200 3.14 12.34 2.04
N LEU A 201 2.17 11.43 2.23
CA LEU A 201 0.75 11.70 2.00
C LEU A 201 0.10 12.50 3.14
N MET A 202 0.59 12.32 4.37
CA MET A 202 -0.06 12.88 5.56
C MET A 202 0.43 14.26 5.95
N TYR A 203 1.75 14.49 6.00
CA TYR A 203 2.31 15.68 6.60
C TYR A 203 2.63 16.76 5.56
N SER A 204 2.29 18.00 5.89
CA SER A 204 2.67 19.17 5.11
C SER A 204 4.14 19.53 5.36
N ASN A 205 4.57 19.50 6.63
CA ASN A 205 5.95 19.71 7.04
C ASN A 205 6.70 18.38 7.23
N ARG A 206 7.21 17.84 6.12
CA ARG A 206 7.82 16.51 6.07
C ARG A 206 9.22 16.53 6.67
N LYS A 207 9.47 15.59 7.59
CA LYS A 207 10.70 15.51 8.38
C LYS A 207 11.85 14.90 7.59
N THR A 208 11.57 13.92 6.72
CA THR A 208 12.60 13.21 5.95
C THR A 208 12.59 13.58 4.47
N VAL A 209 13.74 13.45 3.81
CA VAL A 209 13.85 13.61 2.34
C VAL A 209 13.00 12.56 1.60
N TYR A 210 12.85 11.37 2.18
CA TYR A 210 12.06 10.29 1.60
C TYR A 210 10.55 10.56 1.71
N GLU A 211 10.06 11.09 2.82
CA GLU A 211 8.67 11.54 2.94
C GLU A 211 8.35 12.59 1.85
N LYS A 212 9.27 13.53 1.61
CA LYS A 212 9.10 14.56 0.58
C LYS A 212 8.89 13.97 -0.81
N SER A 213 9.64 12.93 -1.19
CA SER A 213 9.53 12.34 -2.53
C SER A 213 8.17 11.66 -2.75
N PHE A 214 7.60 11.04 -1.71
CA PHE A 214 6.30 10.37 -1.77
C PHE A 214 5.07 11.29 -1.88
N GLU A 215 5.24 12.62 -1.88
CA GLU A 215 4.11 13.51 -2.21
C GLU A 215 3.59 13.28 -3.64
N ASN A 216 4.47 12.83 -4.53
CA ASN A 216 4.14 12.54 -5.92
C ASN A 216 3.40 11.20 -6.08
N TYR A 217 3.20 10.43 -5.01
CA TYR A 217 2.72 9.05 -5.06
C TYR A 217 1.39 8.90 -5.79
N ILE A 218 0.37 9.71 -5.44
CA ILE A 218 -0.95 9.61 -6.07
C ILE A 218 -0.89 10.00 -7.55
N ALA A 219 -0.17 11.07 -7.89
CA ALA A 219 0.03 11.49 -9.27
C ALA A 219 0.76 10.41 -10.10
N ASN A 220 1.82 9.80 -9.54
CA ASN A 220 2.54 8.68 -10.15
C ASN A 220 1.62 7.48 -10.39
N LEU A 221 0.77 7.11 -9.42
CA LEU A 221 -0.19 6.03 -9.59
C LEU A 221 -1.14 6.29 -10.76
N ARG A 222 -1.65 7.51 -10.89
CA ARG A 222 -2.57 7.87 -11.99
C ARG A 222 -1.90 7.84 -13.36
N ARG A 223 -0.61 8.20 -13.43
CA ARG A 223 0.17 8.10 -14.68
C ARG A 223 0.49 6.66 -15.05
N LEU A 224 0.79 5.83 -14.05
CA LEU A 224 1.08 4.40 -14.23
C LEU A 224 -0.16 3.57 -14.53
N PHE A 225 -1.32 3.96 -13.98
CA PHE A 225 -2.57 3.24 -14.12
C PHE A 225 -3.68 4.24 -14.45
N GLN A 226 -4.25 4.10 -15.64
CA GLN A 226 -5.47 4.82 -15.97
C GLN A 226 -6.60 4.31 -15.08
N MET A 227 -6.96 5.07 -14.06
CA MET A 227 -7.94 4.70 -13.04
C MET A 227 -8.84 5.89 -12.71
N ASN A 228 -10.13 5.59 -12.50
CA ASN A 228 -11.11 6.59 -12.06
C ASN A 228 -11.48 6.42 -10.59
N LYS A 229 -11.07 5.31 -9.96
CA LYS A 229 -11.34 5.01 -8.56
C LYS A 229 -10.05 4.60 -7.86
N LEU A 230 -9.74 5.31 -6.79
CA LEU A 230 -8.62 5.03 -5.88
C LEU A 230 -9.17 4.79 -4.48
N SER A 231 -8.67 3.77 -3.80
CA SER A 231 -8.91 3.60 -2.36
C SER A 231 -7.59 3.58 -1.61
N ILE A 232 -7.51 4.27 -0.47
CA ILE A 232 -6.31 4.32 0.37
C ILE A 232 -6.68 3.94 1.80
N ASP A 233 -5.98 2.96 2.35
CA ASP A 233 -6.15 2.47 3.72
C ASP A 233 -4.90 2.81 4.55
N PHE A 234 -5.06 3.76 5.47
CA PHE A 234 -4.03 4.17 6.44
C PHE A 234 -4.16 3.34 7.72
N GLY A 235 -3.02 2.85 8.24
CA GLY A 235 -2.96 2.22 9.57
C GLY A 235 -2.93 3.26 10.70
N HIS A 236 -3.03 2.83 11.96
CA HIS A 236 -3.10 3.70 13.14
C HIS A 236 -1.75 3.98 13.84
N TRP A 237 -0.68 3.33 13.40
CA TRP A 237 0.57 3.17 14.16
C TRP A 237 1.56 4.33 14.04
N LYS A 238 1.51 5.16 12.98
CA LYS A 238 2.41 6.33 12.83
C LYS A 238 1.85 7.60 13.48
N HIS A 239 0.64 7.55 14.04
CA HIS A 239 -0.08 8.77 14.42
C HIS A 239 0.26 9.26 15.81
N LYS A 240 0.93 8.44 16.62
CA LYS A 240 1.03 8.67 18.06
C LYS A 240 1.59 10.06 18.44
N TYR A 241 2.37 10.75 17.58
CA TYR A 241 3.04 12.01 17.95
C TYR A 241 3.39 13.03 16.84
N SER A 242 2.75 13.11 15.66
CA SER A 242 3.37 13.89 14.57
C SER A 242 2.53 14.77 13.62
N GLY A 243 1.25 15.01 13.84
CA GLY A 243 0.53 16.04 13.07
C GLY A 243 -0.88 16.31 13.58
N SER A 244 -1.43 17.48 13.25
CA SER A 244 -2.84 17.76 13.51
C SER A 244 -3.74 17.08 12.46
N LEU A 245 -4.97 16.73 12.82
CA LEU A 245 -5.90 16.10 11.87
C LEU A 245 -6.28 17.04 10.73
N GLU A 246 -6.39 18.33 11.02
CA GLU A 246 -6.59 19.38 10.03
C GLU A 246 -5.42 19.45 9.03
N GLU A 247 -4.18 19.37 9.51
CA GLU A 247 -3.00 19.31 8.63
C GLU A 247 -3.09 18.10 7.69
N PHE A 248 -3.45 16.92 8.22
CA PHE A 248 -3.68 15.73 7.41
C PHE A 248 -4.76 15.97 6.35
N MET A 249 -5.92 16.50 6.73
CA MET A 249 -7.03 16.77 5.82
C MET A 249 -6.64 17.77 4.72
N LYS A 250 -5.95 18.85 5.06
CA LYS A 250 -5.44 19.84 4.08
C LYS A 250 -4.41 19.21 3.14
N ASN A 251 -3.44 18.47 3.69
CA ASN A 251 -2.35 17.92 2.89
C ASN A 251 -2.78 16.77 1.98
N ILE A 252 -3.66 15.87 2.44
CA ILE A 252 -4.12 14.76 1.60
C ILE A 252 -4.93 15.27 0.41
N LEU A 253 -5.77 16.30 0.61
CA LEU A 253 -6.49 16.95 -0.48
C LEU A 253 -5.52 17.58 -1.48
N ARG A 254 -4.53 18.34 -1.00
CA ARG A 254 -3.46 18.93 -1.82
C ARG A 254 -2.74 17.86 -2.66
N VAL A 255 -2.30 16.78 -2.04
CA VAL A 255 -1.52 15.71 -2.70
C VAL A 255 -2.35 14.99 -3.77
N ILE A 256 -3.64 14.71 -3.51
CA ILE A 256 -4.55 14.13 -4.50
C ILE A 256 -4.71 15.06 -5.72
N GLN A 257 -4.73 16.37 -5.47
CA GLN A 257 -4.99 17.39 -6.49
C GLN A 257 -3.73 17.91 -7.20
N LEU A 258 -2.52 17.41 -6.89
CA LEU A 258 -1.26 17.90 -7.49
C LEU A 258 -1.29 18.00 -9.02
N GLU A 259 -1.89 17.02 -9.70
CA GLU A 259 -2.00 17.01 -11.16
C GLU A 259 -3.36 17.52 -11.68
N LYS A 260 -4.29 17.89 -10.79
CA LYS A 260 -5.66 18.35 -11.11
C LYS A 260 -6.40 17.52 -12.17
N GLN A 261 -6.11 16.23 -12.25
CA GLN A 261 -6.67 15.38 -13.30
C GLN A 261 -8.17 15.08 -13.02
N ARG A 262 -9.00 15.23 -14.05
CA ARG A 262 -10.46 15.06 -14.01
C ARG A 262 -10.91 13.61 -13.71
N LYS A 263 -12.20 13.45 -13.35
CA LYS A 263 -12.93 12.17 -13.21
C LYS A 263 -12.26 11.17 -12.25
N LEU A 264 -12.00 11.60 -11.03
CA LEU A 264 -11.42 10.75 -9.98
C LEU A 264 -12.30 10.70 -8.73
N GLU A 265 -12.61 9.48 -8.32
CA GLU A 265 -13.19 9.18 -7.01
C GLU A 265 -12.10 8.59 -6.09
N VAL A 266 -11.81 9.26 -4.98
CA VAL A 266 -10.85 8.78 -3.97
C VAL A 266 -11.60 8.42 -2.69
N ASN A 267 -11.37 7.22 -2.19
CA ASN A 267 -11.95 6.75 -0.94
C ASN A 267 -10.84 6.45 0.07
N ILE A 268 -10.80 7.20 1.17
CA ILE A 268 -9.78 7.07 2.19
C ILE A 268 -10.39 6.52 3.48
N GLN A 269 -9.69 5.56 4.08
CA GLN A 269 -9.93 5.12 5.45
C GLN A 269 -8.71 5.50 6.28
N PHE A 270 -8.93 6.32 7.30
CA PHE A 270 -7.90 6.80 8.21
C PHE A 270 -8.24 6.36 9.63
N PHE A 271 -7.40 5.52 10.21
CA PHE A 271 -7.59 5.00 11.57
C PHE A 271 -6.59 5.70 12.48
N THR A 272 -7.05 6.25 13.60
CA THR A 272 -6.23 7.07 14.50
C THR A 272 -6.67 6.95 15.95
N GLU A 273 -5.79 7.31 16.88
CA GLU A 273 -6.09 7.35 18.31
C GLU A 273 -6.39 8.78 18.73
N ILE A 274 -7.35 9.01 19.62
CA ILE A 274 -7.74 10.36 20.02
C ILE A 274 -6.59 11.06 20.76
N CYS A 275 -5.83 10.30 21.56
CA CYS A 275 -4.63 10.80 22.25
C CYS A 275 -3.48 11.19 21.30
N SER A 276 -3.56 10.83 20.01
CA SER A 276 -2.59 11.26 19.00
C SER A 276 -2.80 12.71 18.58
N PHE A 277 -3.97 13.28 18.86
CA PHE A 277 -4.22 14.69 18.62
C PHE A 277 -3.65 15.51 19.78
N LYS A 278 -2.97 16.61 19.47
CA LYS A 278 -2.63 17.60 20.50
C LYS A 278 -3.95 18.16 21.04
N VAL A 279 -4.36 17.69 22.21
CA VAL A 279 -5.49 18.24 22.95
C VAL A 279 -4.90 18.90 24.19
N GLY A 280 -4.62 20.20 24.12
CA GLY A 280 -4.26 20.98 25.31
C GLY A 280 -3.13 21.99 25.12
N ASN A 281 -3.52 23.25 25.38
CA ASN A 281 -2.74 24.43 25.81
C ASN A 281 -2.01 25.33 24.80
N SER A 282 -1.91 24.99 23.51
CA SER A 282 -1.51 25.99 22.50
C SER A 282 -1.80 25.52 21.08
N GLU A 283 -3.06 25.61 20.66
CA GLU A 283 -3.54 25.65 19.28
C GLU A 283 -5.07 25.53 19.38
N GLU A 284 -5.78 26.54 18.88
CA GLU A 284 -7.23 26.55 18.74
C GLU A 284 -7.70 25.20 18.19
N LEU A 285 -8.82 24.70 18.69
CA LEU A 285 -9.30 23.38 18.31
C LEU A 285 -9.49 23.34 16.81
N THR A 286 -8.66 22.53 16.18
CA THR A 286 -8.55 22.47 14.72
C THR A 286 -9.92 22.27 14.11
N GLU A 287 -10.37 23.27 13.36
CA GLU A 287 -11.63 23.23 12.64
C GLU A 287 -11.51 22.25 11.46
N ILE A 288 -12.66 21.73 11.04
CA ILE A 288 -12.73 20.97 9.78
C ILE A 288 -12.42 21.97 8.65
N PRO A 289 -11.43 21.71 7.76
CA PRO A 289 -11.18 22.62 6.65
C PRO A 289 -12.44 22.82 5.81
N SER A 290 -12.69 24.06 5.38
CA SER A 290 -13.96 24.46 4.76
C SER A 290 -14.27 23.74 3.45
N GLU A 291 -13.26 23.14 2.80
CA GLU A 291 -13.44 22.30 1.62
C GLU A 291 -14.17 20.98 1.92
N TYR A 292 -14.18 20.55 3.19
CA TYR A 292 -14.79 19.30 3.62
C TYR A 292 -16.20 19.52 4.19
N SER A 293 -17.16 18.86 3.56
CA SER A 293 -18.50 18.71 4.09
C SER A 293 -18.60 17.48 4.99
N LEU A 294 -19.21 17.62 6.17
CA LEU A 294 -19.57 16.49 7.03
C LEU A 294 -20.87 15.88 6.51
N LEU A 295 -20.86 14.60 6.15
CA LEU A 295 -22.05 13.89 5.64
C LEU A 295 -22.89 13.22 6.75
N SER A 296 -22.49 13.35 8.02
CA SER A 296 -23.21 12.87 9.21
C SER A 296 -23.55 11.37 9.28
N ASP A 297 -22.86 10.51 8.52
CA ASP A 297 -22.99 9.06 8.70
C ASP A 297 -22.07 8.58 9.84
N ARG A 298 -22.63 7.93 10.88
CA ARG A 298 -21.86 7.08 11.78
C ARG A 298 -21.36 5.88 10.98
N VAL A 299 -20.05 5.76 10.81
CA VAL A 299 -19.43 4.59 10.16
C VAL A 299 -18.77 3.72 11.21
N GLU A 300 -18.94 2.40 11.09
CA GLU A 300 -18.35 1.43 12.01
C GLU A 300 -17.50 0.42 11.24
N CYS A 301 -16.42 -0.02 11.86
CA CYS A 301 -15.52 -1.02 11.30
C CYS A 301 -14.94 -1.88 12.43
N ILE A 302 -14.93 -3.20 12.25
CA ILE A 302 -14.21 -4.12 13.14
C ILE A 302 -12.91 -4.50 12.46
N ARG A 303 -11.78 -4.15 13.08
CA ARG A 303 -10.45 -4.37 12.50
C ARG A 303 -9.49 -4.92 13.54
N MET A 304 -8.65 -5.86 13.12
CA MET A 304 -7.54 -6.34 13.94
C MET A 304 -6.62 -5.18 14.32
N PHE A 305 -6.28 -5.11 15.60
CA PHE A 305 -5.26 -4.23 16.14
C PHE A 305 -4.01 -5.04 16.44
N VAL A 306 -2.86 -4.53 16.03
CA VAL A 306 -1.56 -5.09 16.36
C VAL A 306 -0.84 -4.04 17.20
N PRO A 307 -0.84 -4.16 18.54
CA PRO A 307 -0.09 -3.25 19.39
C PRO A 307 1.39 -3.25 19.03
N PHE A 308 2.01 -2.07 19.13
CA PHE A 308 3.45 -1.88 18.88
C PHE A 308 4.36 -2.74 19.78
N GLU A 309 3.86 -3.13 20.96
CA GLU A 309 4.61 -3.84 22.00
C GLU A 309 4.57 -5.38 21.88
N ILE A 310 3.88 -5.96 20.89
CA ILE A 310 3.80 -7.43 20.71
C ILE A 310 5.02 -7.95 19.93
N VAL A 311 6.23 -7.74 20.44
CA VAL A 311 7.40 -8.54 20.05
C VAL A 311 7.64 -9.69 21.04
N GLU A 312 7.11 -9.60 22.27
CA GLU A 312 7.43 -10.56 23.35
C GLU A 312 6.30 -11.54 23.71
N SER A 313 5.04 -11.23 23.40
CA SER A 313 3.93 -12.18 23.60
C SER A 313 3.53 -12.78 22.26
N GLY A 314 3.40 -14.10 22.18
CA GLY A 314 3.13 -14.83 20.94
C GLY A 314 1.83 -14.42 20.22
N PRO A 315 1.45 -15.11 19.13
CA PRO A 315 0.34 -14.76 18.23
C PRO A 315 -1.07 -14.74 18.87
N GLU A 316 -1.19 -14.93 20.18
CA GLU A 316 -2.45 -15.16 20.90
C GLU A 316 -3.23 -13.88 21.25
N ARG A 317 -2.68 -12.67 21.04
CA ARG A 317 -3.34 -11.39 21.40
C ARG A 317 -3.68 -10.47 20.22
N LEU A 318 -4.10 -11.01 19.09
CA LEU A 318 -4.72 -10.23 18.01
C LEU A 318 -6.15 -9.84 18.37
N ASN A 319 -6.31 -8.74 19.11
CA ASN A 319 -7.63 -8.25 19.48
C ASN A 319 -8.32 -7.58 18.29
N MET A 320 -9.54 -8.01 18.00
CA MET A 320 -10.45 -7.29 17.12
C MET A 320 -10.94 -6.04 17.85
N ILE A 321 -10.67 -4.86 17.30
CA ILE A 321 -11.12 -3.59 17.87
C ILE A 321 -12.29 -3.07 17.04
N LYS A 322 -13.32 -2.59 17.75
CA LYS A 322 -14.40 -1.81 17.15
C LYS A 322 -13.95 -0.36 16.98
N TRP A 323 -13.95 0.07 15.74
CA TRP A 323 -13.66 1.43 15.32
C TRP A 323 -14.96 2.11 14.92
N VAL A 324 -15.12 3.34 15.37
CA VAL A 324 -16.26 4.19 15.05
C VAL A 324 -15.73 5.48 14.44
N GLY A 325 -16.46 6.03 13.49
CA GLY A 325 -15.94 7.11 12.67
C GLY A 325 -17.00 7.99 12.06
N ARG A 326 -16.50 8.97 11.32
CA ARG A 326 -17.28 9.97 10.58
C ARG A 326 -16.81 10.02 9.14
N ARG A 327 -17.73 10.39 8.25
CA ARG A 327 -17.46 10.58 6.83
C ARG A 327 -17.46 12.06 6.47
N PHE A 328 -16.35 12.49 5.88
CA PHE A 328 -16.16 13.79 5.28
C PHE A 328 -16.08 13.66 3.77
N GLN A 329 -16.54 14.67 3.04
CA GLN A 329 -16.53 14.68 1.59
C GLN A 329 -16.10 16.02 1.00
N VAL A 330 -15.26 15.95 -0.03
CA VAL A 330 -14.96 17.07 -0.93
C VAL A 330 -15.50 16.72 -2.31
N LYS A 331 -16.21 17.66 -2.93
CA LYS A 331 -16.74 17.54 -4.30
C LYS A 331 -16.28 18.73 -5.12
N ASP A 332 -15.74 18.45 -6.30
CA ASP A 332 -15.47 19.44 -7.34
C ASP A 332 -16.22 18.99 -8.59
N MET A 333 -17.31 19.68 -8.87
CA MET A 333 -18.24 19.34 -9.94
C MET A 333 -17.62 19.57 -11.33
N ASP A 334 -16.81 20.62 -11.48
CA ASP A 334 -16.16 20.96 -12.75
C ASP A 334 -15.18 19.87 -13.16
N ASN A 335 -14.38 19.39 -12.21
CA ASN A 335 -13.41 18.33 -12.46
C ASN A 335 -13.98 16.92 -12.32
N HIS A 336 -15.27 16.77 -11.99
CA HIS A 336 -15.90 15.48 -11.67
C HIS A 336 -15.07 14.70 -10.63
N PHE A 337 -14.64 15.40 -9.59
CA PHE A 337 -13.79 14.87 -8.53
C PHE A 337 -14.60 14.67 -7.26
N THR A 338 -14.34 13.55 -6.57
CA THR A 338 -14.92 13.27 -5.26
C THR A 338 -13.87 12.64 -4.37
N LEU A 339 -13.65 13.23 -3.19
CA LEU A 339 -12.90 12.62 -2.11
C LEU A 339 -13.88 12.25 -0.98
N ASN A 340 -13.94 10.97 -0.66
CA ASN A 340 -14.62 10.45 0.52
C ASN A 340 -13.56 10.08 1.56
N LEU A 341 -13.56 10.76 2.70
CA LEU A 341 -12.61 10.53 3.79
C LEU A 341 -13.37 10.00 5.01
N ASN A 342 -13.14 8.75 5.37
CA ASN A 342 -13.63 8.19 6.62
C ASN A 342 -12.51 8.24 7.66
N ILE A 343 -12.76 8.92 8.78
CA ILE A 343 -11.83 8.98 9.91
C ILE A 343 -12.42 8.15 11.04
N TYR A 344 -11.63 7.23 11.57
CA TYR A 344 -12.01 6.25 12.58
C TYR A 344 -11.15 6.37 13.83
N VAL A 345 -11.80 6.28 14.98
CA VAL A 345 -11.20 6.20 16.32
C VAL A 345 -11.67 4.95 17.05
N LYS A 346 -10.96 4.52 18.08
CA LYS A 346 -11.41 3.37 18.88
C LYS A 346 -12.66 3.77 19.67
N GLU A 347 -13.71 2.93 19.64
CA GLU A 347 -14.95 3.20 20.39
C GLU A 347 -14.68 3.36 21.90
N THR A 348 -13.73 2.60 22.43
CA THR A 348 -13.31 2.66 23.83
C THR A 348 -12.65 3.98 24.22
N GLU A 349 -12.06 4.71 23.28
CA GLU A 349 -11.44 6.02 23.55
C GLU A 349 -12.50 7.11 23.67
N LEU A 350 -13.60 7.04 22.90
CA LEU A 350 -14.70 8.00 23.01
C LEU A 350 -15.36 7.98 24.38
N ARG A 351 -15.56 6.80 24.96
CA ARG A 351 -16.13 6.66 26.32
C ARG A 351 -15.28 7.29 27.41
N LYS A 352 -13.98 7.51 27.18
CA LYS A 352 -13.04 8.05 28.17
C LYS A 352 -12.89 9.58 28.10
N LEU A 353 -13.25 10.22 26.98
CA LEU A 353 -13.04 11.65 26.77
C LEU A 353 -14.16 12.56 27.33
N ASP A 354 -15.30 11.99 27.77
CA ASP A 354 -16.56 12.71 27.99
C ASP A 354 -16.67 13.56 29.28
N ASN A 355 -15.55 13.97 29.90
CA ASN A 355 -15.62 14.65 31.21
C ASN A 355 -15.59 16.20 31.17
N GLY A 356 -15.67 16.85 29.99
CA GLY A 356 -15.77 18.32 29.92
C GLY A 356 -15.44 19.02 28.59
N LEU A 357 -14.84 18.31 27.61
CA LEU A 357 -14.43 18.89 26.32
C LEU A 357 -15.59 19.27 25.39
N MET A 358 -16.74 18.57 25.49
CA MET A 358 -17.94 18.84 24.70
C MET A 358 -18.59 20.20 25.00
N GLN A 359 -18.50 20.65 26.26
CA GLN A 359 -19.13 21.89 26.71
C GLN A 359 -18.36 23.13 26.28
N THR A 360 -17.03 23.03 26.20
CA THR A 360 -16.18 24.16 25.82
C THR A 360 -16.09 24.32 24.30
N HIS A 361 -16.13 23.23 23.52
CA HIS A 361 -15.83 23.27 22.09
C HIS A 361 -16.67 22.31 21.22
N PRO A 362 -17.98 22.57 21.07
CA PRO A 362 -18.93 21.67 20.40
C PRO A 362 -18.64 21.47 18.90
N ASN A 363 -18.04 22.47 18.24
CA ASN A 363 -17.72 22.44 16.80
C ASN A 363 -16.32 21.92 16.50
N SER A 364 -15.55 21.56 17.53
CA SER A 364 -14.24 20.95 17.33
C SER A 364 -14.39 19.58 16.67
N LEU A 365 -13.36 19.16 15.97
CA LEU A 365 -13.28 17.83 15.39
C LEU A 365 -13.47 16.72 16.44
N ILE A 366 -13.03 16.95 17.68
CA ILE A 366 -13.27 16.07 18.84
C ILE A 366 -14.75 16.07 19.23
N GLY A 367 -15.40 17.25 19.28
CA GLY A 367 -16.84 17.37 19.51
C GLY A 367 -17.67 16.59 18.49
N VAL A 368 -17.27 16.61 17.21
CA VAL A 368 -17.91 15.84 16.13
C VAL A 368 -17.83 14.32 16.37
N PHE A 369 -16.75 13.84 16.99
CA PHE A 369 -16.64 12.43 17.39
C PHE A 369 -17.34 12.11 18.70
N LEU A 370 -17.39 13.02 19.67
CA LEU A 370 -18.08 12.80 20.96
C LEU A 370 -19.60 12.69 20.81
N GLN A 371 -20.20 13.37 19.82
CA GLN A 371 -21.59 13.14 19.40
C GLN A 371 -21.89 11.69 18.91
N LEU A 372 -20.89 10.80 18.80
CA LEU A 372 -21.12 9.36 18.57
C LEU A 372 -21.38 8.57 19.85
N ALA A 373 -20.91 9.10 20.99
CA ALA A 373 -20.93 8.42 22.28
C ALA A 373 -22.24 8.65 23.04
N THR A 374 -22.87 9.80 22.83
CA THR A 374 -24.26 10.14 23.16
C THR A 374 -25.21 9.53 22.14
#